data_AF-A0A1F9AZC1-F1
#
_entry.id   AF-A0A1F9AZC1-F1
#
_cell.length_a   1.000
_cell.length_b   1.000
_cell.length_c   1.000
_cell.angle_alpha   90.00
_cell.angle_beta   90.00
_cell.angle_gamma   90.00
#
_symmetry.space_group_name_H-M   'P 1'
#
loop_
_entity.id
_entity.type
_entity.pdbx_description
1 polymer ?
#
loop_
_entity_poly.entity_id
_entity_poly.type
_entity_poly.pdbx_seq_one_letter_code
_entity_poly.pdbx_strand_id
1 'polypeptide(L)'
;MAWREETDKLPESLRGRLLHSFLHDLIRRGNVKDGDIGDLAQIAFGAKEKKPNPGEKTLFITGGLAIEDVAWGYTIYQQALKQGIGQKLALWNEPHWF
;
A
#
# COMPACT_ATOMS: atom_id res chain seq x y z
N MET A 1 2.97 -2.59 10.30
CA MET A 1 2.76 -3.39 9.07
C MET A 1 1.42 -3.02 8.46
N ALA A 2 1.39 -2.73 7.17
CA ALA A 2 0.15 -2.44 6.44
C ALA A 2 -0.86 -3.60 6.60
N TRP A 3 -2.17 -3.28 6.53
CA TRP A 3 -3.30 -4.22 6.55
C TRP A 3 -3.51 -5.03 7.85
N ARG A 4 -2.63 -4.92 8.86
CA ARG A 4 -2.74 -5.69 10.11
C ARG A 4 -4.10 -5.50 10.78
N GLU A 5 -4.49 -4.25 11.00
CA GLU A 5 -5.78 -3.89 11.62
C GLU A 5 -7.00 -4.38 10.84
N GLU A 6 -6.89 -4.47 9.51
CA GLU A 6 -7.96 -4.95 8.64
C GLU A 6 -8.05 -6.47 8.70
N THR A 7 -6.91 -7.17 8.66
CA THR A 7 -6.87 -8.63 8.77
C THR A 7 -7.31 -9.15 10.14
N ASP A 8 -7.08 -8.38 11.20
CA ASP A 8 -7.57 -8.72 12.53
C ASP A 8 -9.10 -8.63 12.63
N LYS A 9 -9.73 -7.77 11.82
CA LYS A 9 -11.20 -7.66 11.74
C LYS A 9 -11.85 -8.74 10.86
N LEU A 10 -11.08 -9.44 10.03
CA LEU A 10 -11.63 -10.50 9.18
C LEU A 10 -12.08 -11.71 10.01
N PRO A 11 -13.20 -12.35 9.65
CA PRO A 11 -13.56 -13.68 10.13
C PRO A 11 -12.44 -14.70 9.87
N GLU A 12 -12.29 -15.68 10.76
CA GLU A 12 -11.25 -16.73 10.65
C GLU A 12 -11.30 -17.47 9.30
N SER A 13 -12.51 -17.70 8.78
CA SER A 13 -12.74 -18.34 7.48
C SER A 13 -12.22 -17.54 6.28
N LEU A 14 -11.92 -16.26 6.46
CA LEU A 14 -11.41 -15.35 5.43
C LEU A 14 -9.92 -14.99 5.62
N ARG A 15 -9.35 -15.21 6.82
CA ARG A 15 -7.94 -14.91 7.15
C ARG A 15 -6.91 -15.78 6.41
N GLY A 16 -7.34 -16.79 5.65
CA GLY A 16 -6.48 -17.58 4.76
C GLY A 16 -6.71 -17.35 3.27
N ARG A 17 -7.40 -16.27 2.86
CA ARG A 17 -7.69 -16.02 1.44
C ARG A 17 -6.82 -14.94 0.81
N LEU A 18 -6.11 -14.17 1.61
CA LEU A 18 -5.24 -13.09 1.15
C LEU A 18 -3.78 -13.43 1.49
N LEU A 19 -2.85 -13.13 0.59
CA LEU A 19 -1.45 -13.50 0.79
C LEU A 19 -0.84 -12.85 2.04
N HIS A 20 -1.20 -11.59 2.31
CA HIS A 20 -0.75 -10.88 3.52
C HIS A 20 -1.38 -11.46 4.80
N SER A 21 -2.59 -12.01 4.76
CA SER A 21 -3.23 -12.59 5.94
C SER A 21 -2.55 -13.91 6.37
N PHE A 22 -2.02 -14.70 5.43
CA PHE A 22 -1.14 -15.83 5.75
C PHE A 22 0.14 -15.40 6.48
N LEU A 23 0.77 -14.30 6.04
CA LEU A 23 1.96 -13.78 6.71
C LEU A 23 1.64 -13.36 8.15
N HIS A 24 0.53 -12.66 8.36
CA HIS A 24 0.09 -12.28 9.69
C HIS A 24 -0.20 -13.51 10.58
N ASP A 25 -0.75 -14.60 10.03
CA ASP A 25 -0.90 -15.87 10.76
C ASP A 25 0.44 -16.47 11.20
N LEU A 26 1.43 -16.49 10.30
CA LEU A 26 2.77 -16.97 10.63
C LEU A 26 3.42 -16.14 11.74
N ILE A 27 3.20 -14.81 11.74
CA ILE A 27 3.66 -13.94 12.83
C ILE A 27 2.93 -14.25 14.13
N ARG A 28 1.60 -14.40 14.11
CA ARG A 28 0.79 -14.74 15.29
C ARG A 28 1.19 -16.07 15.92
N ARG A 29 1.53 -17.06 15.11
CA ARG A 29 2.00 -18.38 15.56
C ARG A 29 3.47 -18.39 16.00
N GLY A 30 4.20 -17.29 15.81
CA GLY A 30 5.61 -17.16 16.17
C GLY A 30 6.57 -17.82 15.17
N ASN A 31 6.08 -18.26 14.01
CA ASN A 31 6.89 -18.85 12.95
C ASN A 31 7.72 -17.80 12.20
N VAL A 32 7.27 -16.54 12.18
CA VAL A 32 7.99 -15.39 11.62
C VAL A 32 8.02 -14.28 12.66
N LYS A 33 9.17 -13.63 12.85
CA LYS A 33 9.26 -12.47 13.76
C LYS A 33 8.83 -11.20 13.03
N ASP A 34 8.06 -10.35 13.70
CA ASP A 34 7.59 -9.09 13.13
C ASP A 34 8.76 -8.20 12.63
N GLY A 35 9.86 -8.17 13.40
CA GLY A 35 11.08 -7.43 13.04
C GLY A 35 11.92 -8.05 11.93
N ASP A 36 11.58 -9.23 11.42
CA ASP A 36 12.22 -9.81 10.24
C ASP A 36 11.58 -9.31 8.93
N ILE A 37 10.51 -8.51 9.01
CA ILE A 37 9.77 -8.03 7.84
C ILE A 37 10.02 -6.53 7.67
N GLY A 38 10.50 -6.14 6.50
CA GLY A 38 10.68 -4.74 6.12
C GLY A 38 9.40 -4.09 5.60
N ASP A 39 9.26 -2.81 5.87
CA ASP A 39 8.26 -1.90 5.32
C ASP A 39 8.83 -1.17 4.10
N LEU A 40 8.09 -1.22 2.97
CA LEU A 40 8.56 -0.64 1.72
C LEU A 40 8.84 0.87 1.83
N ALA A 41 8.00 1.61 2.56
CA ALA A 41 8.18 3.05 2.69
C ALA A 41 9.46 3.34 3.48
N GLN A 42 9.67 2.65 4.60
CA GLN A 42 10.90 2.80 5.38
C GLN A 42 12.17 2.45 4.58
N ILE A 43 12.14 1.36 3.80
CA ILE A 43 13.24 0.99 2.90
C ILE A 43 13.48 2.09 1.85
N ALA A 44 12.41 2.60 1.22
CA ALA A 44 12.50 3.64 0.19
C ALA A 44 13.05 4.97 0.74
N PHE A 45 12.69 5.33 1.97
CA PHE A 45 13.23 6.51 2.66
C PHE A 45 14.63 6.29 3.27
N GLY A 46 15.21 5.10 3.11
CA GLY A 46 16.55 4.78 3.62
C GLY A 46 16.62 4.69 5.15
N ALA A 47 15.49 4.46 5.83
CA ALA A 47 15.48 4.16 7.25
C ALA A 47 16.22 2.84 7.53
N LYS A 48 16.69 2.64 8.77
CA LYS A 48 17.44 1.45 9.20
C LYS A 48 16.51 0.23 9.30
N GLU A 49 16.06 -0.28 8.16
CA GLU A 49 15.39 -1.58 8.05
C GLU A 49 16.28 -2.61 7.34
N LYS A 50 15.92 -3.89 7.47
CA LYS A 50 16.57 -5.00 6.75
C LYS A 50 16.41 -4.79 5.25
N LYS A 51 17.47 -4.28 4.61
CA LYS A 51 17.56 -4.20 3.16
C LYS A 51 17.63 -5.60 2.56
N PRO A 52 17.05 -5.83 1.37
CA PRO A 52 17.24 -7.06 0.62
C PRO A 52 18.74 -7.38 0.48
N ASN A 53 19.15 -8.57 0.91
CA ASN A 53 20.51 -9.07 0.75
C ASN A 53 20.60 -9.84 -0.58
N PRO A 54 21.57 -9.54 -1.47
CA PRO A 54 21.75 -10.27 -2.73
C PRO A 54 21.93 -11.80 -2.57
N GLY A 55 22.38 -12.27 -1.40
CA GLY A 55 22.54 -13.69 -1.11
C GLY A 55 21.27 -14.40 -0.62
N GLU A 56 20.17 -13.68 -0.43
CA GLU A 56 18.93 -14.20 0.16
C GLU A 56 17.76 -14.07 -0.82
N LYS A 57 16.79 -14.98 -0.69
CA LYS A 57 15.52 -14.84 -1.41
C LYS A 57 14.67 -13.80 -0.69
N THR A 58 14.37 -12.71 -1.37
CA THR A 58 13.45 -11.67 -0.86
C THR A 58 12.07 -11.87 -1.46
N LEU A 59 11.05 -11.94 -0.60
CA LEU A 59 9.65 -11.95 -1.02
C LEU A 59 9.05 -10.57 -0.79
N PHE A 60 8.58 -9.94 -1.86
CA PHE A 60 7.82 -8.69 -1.78
C PHE A 60 6.33 -9.01 -1.86
N ILE A 61 5.58 -8.67 -0.82
CA ILE A 61 4.13 -8.86 -0.76
C ILE A 61 3.49 -7.47 -0.76
N THR A 62 2.63 -7.22 -1.75
CA THR A 62 1.81 -6.01 -1.80
C THR A 62 0.35 -6.38 -2.07
N GLY A 63 -0.56 -5.70 -1.38
CA GLY A 63 -2.00 -5.73 -1.66
C GLY A 63 -2.47 -4.50 -2.45
N GLY A 64 -1.56 -3.54 -2.71
CA GLY A 64 -1.87 -2.22 -3.25
C GLY A 64 -2.54 -1.31 -2.21
N LEU A 65 -1.95 -0.16 -1.91
CA LEU A 65 -2.52 0.83 -0.98
C LEU A 65 -3.16 1.97 -1.77
N ALA A 66 -4.35 2.42 -1.39
CA ALA A 66 -5.04 3.54 -2.07
C ALA A 66 -4.19 4.84 -2.12
N ILE A 67 -3.27 5.02 -1.17
CA ILE A 67 -2.34 6.16 -1.18
C ILE A 67 -1.37 6.12 -2.36
N GLU A 68 -1.01 4.92 -2.85
CA GLU A 68 -0.15 4.74 -4.02
C GLU A 68 -0.85 5.30 -5.27
N ASP A 69 -2.14 4.97 -5.45
CA ASP A 69 -2.95 5.47 -6.57
C ASP A 69 -3.13 7.00 -6.51
N VAL A 70 -3.44 7.55 -5.33
CA VAL A 70 -3.62 8.99 -5.15
C VAL A 70 -2.32 9.74 -5.37
N ALA A 71 -1.20 9.26 -4.83
CA ALA A 71 0.11 9.89 -4.99
C ALA A 71 0.56 9.88 -6.46
N TRP A 72 0.38 8.75 -7.16
CA TRP A 72 0.71 8.69 -8.57
C TRP A 72 -0.22 9.53 -9.43
N GLY A 73 -1.52 9.46 -9.17
CA GLY A 73 -2.53 10.26 -9.84
C GLY A 73 -2.25 11.76 -9.72
N TYR A 74 -1.89 12.23 -8.52
CA TYR A 74 -1.51 13.62 -8.30
C TYR A 74 -0.25 14.01 -9.06
N THR A 75 0.77 13.15 -9.08
CA THR A 75 2.03 13.45 -9.78
C THR A 75 1.82 13.56 -11.29
N ILE A 76 1.05 12.63 -11.88
CA ILE A 76 0.67 12.68 -13.30
C ILE A 76 -0.18 13.93 -13.59
N TYR A 77 -1.14 14.24 -12.72
CA TYR A 77 -1.98 15.43 -12.84
C TYR A 77 -1.14 16.72 -12.87
N GLN A 78 -0.19 16.87 -11.94
CA GLN A 78 0.72 18.02 -11.91
C GLN A 78 1.58 18.12 -13.18
N GLN A 79 2.01 16.99 -13.73
CA GLN A 79 2.77 16.98 -14.98
C GLN A 79 1.89 17.36 -16.18
N ALA A 80 0.64 16.88 -16.23
CA ALA A 80 -0.32 17.24 -17.27
C ALA A 80 -0.63 18.74 -17.27
N LEU A 81 -0.79 19.35 -16.08
CA LEU A 81 -0.96 20.80 -15.94
C LEU A 81 0.22 21.60 -16.54
N LYS A 82 1.46 21.19 -16.25
CA LYS A 82 2.67 21.85 -16.79
C LYS A 82 2.79 21.75 -18.31
N GLN A 83 2.24 20.69 -18.89
CA GLN A 83 2.28 20.44 -20.34
C GLN A 83 1.03 20.93 -21.09
N GLY A 84 0.04 21.49 -20.40
CA GLY A 84 -1.23 21.88 -21.01
C GLY A 84 -2.06 20.69 -21.51
N ILE A 85 -1.91 19.52 -20.91
CA ILE A 85 -2.63 18.29 -21.27
C ILE A 85 -3.88 18.16 -20.40
N GLY A 86 -5.03 17.86 -21.03
CA GLY A 86 -6.28 17.53 -20.36
C GLY A 86 -7.45 18.44 -20.77
N GLN A 87 -8.60 18.22 -20.15
CA GLN A 87 -9.83 18.96 -20.39
C GLN A 87 -10.41 19.43 -19.04
N LYS A 88 -10.70 20.73 -18.92
CA LYS A 88 -11.45 21.24 -17.78
C LYS A 88 -12.93 20.85 -17.95
N LEU A 89 -13.48 20.17 -16.95
CA LEU A 89 -14.89 19.81 -16.90
C LEU A 89 -15.59 20.70 -15.88
N ALA A 90 -16.76 21.25 -16.25
CA ALA A 90 -17.64 21.90 -15.29
C ALA A 90 -18.31 20.81 -14.46
N LEU A 91 -18.22 20.91 -13.12
CA LEU A 91 -18.90 19.96 -12.23
C LEU A 91 -20.41 20.26 -12.17
N TRP A 92 -20.76 21.55 -12.08
CA TRP A 92 -22.13 22.07 -12.13
C TRP A 92 -22.11 23.47 -12.77
N ASN A 93 -23.14 23.84 -13.55
CA ASN A 93 -23.26 25.20 -14.09
C ASN A 93 -23.76 26.20 -13.04
N GLU A 94 -24.62 25.71 -12.14
CA GLU A 94 -25.19 26.42 -11.00
C GLU A 94 -25.30 25.45 -9.81
N PRO A 95 -25.33 25.94 -8.56
CA PRO A 95 -25.50 25.08 -7.40
C PRO A 95 -26.80 24.27 -7.50
N HIS A 96 -26.73 22.95 -7.37
CA HIS A 96 -27.90 22.08 -7.53
C HIS A 96 -28.80 22.00 -6.27
N TRP A 97 -28.33 22.51 -5.12
CA TRP A 97 -28.95 22.28 -3.81
C TRP A 97 -29.34 23.57 -3.05
N PHE A 98 -29.46 24.70 -3.74
CA PHE A 98 -30.08 25.94 -3.23
C PHE A 98 -31.27 26.32 -4.12
#